data_AF-A0A2J6N8S6-F1
#
_entry.id   AF-A0A2J6N8S6-F1
#
_cell.length_a   1.000
_cell.length_b   1.000
_cell.length_c   1.000
_cell.angle_alpha   90.00
_cell.angle_beta   90.00
_cell.angle_gamma   90.00
#
_symmetry.space_group_name_H-M   'P 1'
#
loop_
_entity.id
_entity.type
_entity.pdbx_description
1 polymer ?
#
loop_
_entity_poly.entity_id
_entity_poly.type
_entity_poly.pdbx_seq_one_letter_code
_entity_poly.pdbx_strand_id
1 'polypeptide(L)' 'MVSSAIKEHNLKLGEYIVEASSGNTAIYVAFVARKLGLNPIIVVSRQTSVAKVKLIKILGAEIFYGSDDKDADDYYIK' A
#
# COMPACT_ATOMS: atom_id res chain seq x y z
N MET A 1 -2.96 12.61 3.23
CA MET A 1 -2.24 11.64 2.38
C MET A 1 -3.04 11.34 1.12
N VAL A 2 -3.95 10.36 1.07
CA VAL A 2 -4.65 9.97 -0.19
C VAL A 2 -5.44 11.13 -0.83
N SER A 3 -6.33 11.79 -0.09
CA SER A 3 -7.12 12.90 -0.64
C SER A 3 -6.27 14.11 -1.06
N SER A 4 -5.17 14.37 -0.34
CA SER A 4 -4.19 15.40 -0.70
C SER A 4 -3.53 15.05 -2.04
N ALA A 5 -3.03 13.81 -2.18
CA ALA A 5 -2.41 13.33 -3.41
C ALA A 5 -3.36 13.39 -4.62
N ILE A 6 -4.64 13.03 -4.43
CA ILE A 6 -5.65 13.17 -5.49
C ILE A 6 -5.75 14.63 -5.96
N LYS A 7 -5.80 15.58 -5.03
CA LYS A 7 -5.93 16.99 -5.35
C LYS A 7 -4.65 17.55 -5.99
N GLU A 8 -3.50 17.24 -5.42
CA GLU A 8 -2.19 17.77 -5.83
C GLU A 8 -1.74 17.22 -7.18
N HIS A 9 -2.01 15.95 -7.46
CA HIS A 9 -1.62 15.27 -8.69
C HIS A 9 -2.77 15.06 -9.67
N ASN A 10 -3.95 15.63 -9.38
CA ASN A 10 -5.14 15.53 -10.22
C ASN A 10 -5.53 14.08 -10.57
N LEU A 11 -5.37 13.17 -9.60
CA LEU A 11 -5.55 11.74 -9.83
C LEU A 11 -6.98 11.41 -10.25
N LYS A 12 -7.11 10.48 -11.20
CA LYS A 12 -8.37 10.05 -11.80
C LYS A 12 -8.80 8.69 -11.27
N LEU A 13 -10.09 8.39 -11.46
CA LEU A 13 -10.64 7.08 -11.13
C LEU A 13 -9.86 5.98 -11.88
N GLY A 14 -9.53 4.91 -11.16
CA GLY A 14 -8.74 3.79 -11.67
C GLY A 14 -7.23 4.02 -11.68
N GLU A 15 -6.74 5.21 -11.32
CA GLU A 15 -5.30 5.41 -11.16
C GLU A 15 -4.77 4.77 -9.87
N TYR A 16 -3.46 4.63 -9.80
CA TYR A 16 -2.78 3.89 -8.75
C TYR A 16 -2.27 4.79 -7.63
N ILE A 17 -2.23 4.24 -6.42
CA ILE A 17 -1.49 4.82 -5.31
C ILE A 17 -0.63 3.73 -4.68
N VAL A 18 0.64 4.04 -4.44
CA VAL A 18 1.61 3.08 -3.92
C VAL A 18 2.05 3.52 -2.53
N GLU A 19 2.05 2.60 -1.57
CA GLU A 19 2.51 2.84 -0.20
C GLU A 19 3.37 1.68 0.28
N ALA A 20 4.56 1.98 0.81
CA ALA A 20 5.41 1.00 1.48
C ALA A 20 5.14 1.04 3.00
N SER A 21 4.35 0.11 3.50
CA SER A 21 4.01 0.06 4.93
C SER A 21 3.56 -1.34 5.37
N SER A 22 4.10 -1.86 6.47
CA SER A 22 3.67 -3.11 7.13
C SER A 22 2.66 -2.89 8.28
N GLY A 23 2.19 -1.65 8.43
CA GLY A 23 1.43 -1.16 9.59
C GLY A 23 -0.02 -0.77 9.28
N ASN A 24 -0.59 0.03 10.19
CA ASN A 24 -1.96 0.53 10.04
C ASN A 24 -2.09 1.50 8.86
N THR A 25 -1.02 2.20 8.49
CA THR A 25 -1.02 3.11 7.32
C THR A 25 -1.40 2.36 6.06
N ALA A 26 -0.82 1.18 5.80
CA ALA A 26 -1.22 0.34 4.66
C ALA A 26 -2.72 -0.01 4.67
N ILE A 27 -3.27 -0.36 5.83
CA ILE A 27 -4.69 -0.70 5.98
C ILE A 27 -5.56 0.52 5.66
N TYR A 28 -5.23 1.70 6.22
CA TYR A 28 -5.97 2.94 5.98
C TYR A 28 -5.86 3.39 4.52
N VAL A 29 -4.67 3.33 3.92
CA VAL A 29 -4.46 3.68 2.51
C VAL A 29 -5.24 2.75 1.61
N ALA A 30 -5.17 1.42 1.81
CA ALA A 30 -5.95 0.46 1.03
C ALA A 30 -7.46 0.76 1.09
N PHE A 31 -7.99 0.96 2.29
CA PHE A 31 -9.41 1.25 2.48
C PHE A 31 -9.84 2.56 1.82
N VAL A 32 -9.12 3.66 2.08
CA VAL A 32 -9.49 4.99 1.59
C VAL A 32 -9.29 5.09 0.08
N ALA A 33 -8.19 4.56 -0.46
CA ALA A 33 -7.91 4.57 -1.89
C ALA A 33 -9.00 3.84 -2.68
N ARG A 34 -9.38 2.63 -2.26
CA ARG A 34 -10.50 1.90 -2.88
C ARG A 34 -11.82 2.64 -2.79
N LYS A 35 -12.14 3.22 -1.63
CA LYS A 35 -13.36 4.00 -1.45
C LYS A 35 -13.42 5.22 -2.37
N LEU A 36 -12.27 5.80 -2.70
CA LEU A 36 -12.14 6.95 -3.59
C LEU A 36 -11.93 6.55 -5.07
N GLY A 37 -12.04 5.26 -5.39
CA GLY A 37 -11.97 4.76 -6.77
C GLY A 37 -10.55 4.63 -7.32
N LEU A 38 -9.52 4.64 -6.49
CA LEU A 38 -8.13 4.37 -6.87
C LEU A 38 -7.77 2.89 -6.67
N ASN A 39 -6.66 2.46 -7.27
CA ASN A 39 -6.09 1.13 -7.15
C ASN A 39 -4.85 1.16 -6.21
N PRO A 40 -5.00 0.77 -4.93
CA PRO A 40 -3.88 0.74 -4.00
C PRO A 40 -2.96 -0.45 -4.26
N ILE A 41 -1.66 -0.15 -4.33
CA ILE A 41 -0.57 -1.12 -4.30
C ILE A 41 0.17 -0.91 -2.98
N ILE A 42 0.27 -1.96 -2.17
CA ILE A 42 0.94 -1.91 -0.88
C ILE A 42 2.18 -2.79 -0.93
N VAL A 43 3.34 -2.18 -0.69
CA VAL A 43 4.59 -2.91 -0.47
C VAL A 43 4.73 -3.17 1.01
N VAL A 44 4.97 -4.42 1.40
CA VAL A 44 5.14 -4.83 2.80
C VAL A 44 6.45 -5.59 2.97
N SER A 45 7.03 -5.55 4.16
CA SER A 45 8.11 -6.48 4.52
C SER A 45 7.62 -7.93 4.44
N ARG A 46 8.48 -8.86 4.00
CA ARG A 46 8.23 -10.32 4.03
C ARG A 46 7.86 -10.85 5.42
N GLN A 47 8.25 -10.16 6.50
CA GLN A 47 7.91 -10.51 7.88
C GLN A 47 6.53 -10.01 8.33
N THR A 48 5.81 -9.27 7.48
CA THR A 48 4.48 -8.75 7.82
C THR A 48 3.50 -9.88 8.11
N SER A 49 2.74 -9.74 9.20
CA SER A 49 1.85 -10.82 9.65
C SER A 49 0.79 -11.19 8.62
N VAL A 50 0.51 -12.49 8.50
CA VAL A 50 -0.47 -13.04 7.56
C VAL A 50 -1.84 -12.41 7.73
N ALA A 51 -2.26 -12.15 8.98
CA ALA A 51 -3.55 -11.52 9.27
C ALA A 51 -3.63 -10.10 8.68
N LYS A 52 -2.57 -9.30 8.79
CA LYS A 52 -2.50 -7.95 8.21
C LYS A 52 -2.52 -8.00 6.69
N VAL A 53 -1.69 -8.87 6.09
CA VAL A 53 -1.68 -9.04 4.63
C VAL A 53 -3.06 -9.42 4.10
N LYS A 54 -3.74 -10.38 4.75
CA LYS A 54 -5.10 -10.78 4.38
C LYS A 54 -6.08 -9.60 4.46
N LEU A 55 -6.03 -8.83 5.54
CA LEU A 55 -6.88 -7.66 5.69
C LEU A 55 -6.64 -6.64 4.57
N ILE A 56 -5.38 -6.31 4.27
CA ILE A 56 -5.02 -5.35 3.20
C ILE A 56 -5.54 -5.84 1.84
N LYS A 57 -5.40 -7.14 1.53
CA LYS A 57 -5.95 -7.75 0.30
C LYS A 57 -7.47 -7.68 0.24
N ILE A 58 -8.17 -8.00 1.34
CA ILE A 58 -9.64 -7.92 1.42
C ILE A 58 -10.12 -6.49 1.20
N LEU A 59 -9.36 -5.49 1.67
CA LEU A 59 -9.62 -4.08 1.43
C LEU A 59 -9.35 -3.65 -0.01
N GLY A 60 -8.96 -4.57 -0.90
CA GLY A 60 -8.84 -4.37 -2.34
C GLY A 60 -7.48 -3.86 -2.80
N ALA A 61 -6.44 -3.98 -1.98
CA ALA A 61 -5.08 -3.65 -2.38
C ALA A 61 -4.32 -4.85 -2.97
N GLU A 62 -3.50 -4.54 -3.97
CA GLU A 62 -2.45 -5.44 -4.44
C GLU A 62 -1.26 -5.41 -3.47
N ILE A 63 -0.57 -6.53 -3.29
CA ILE A 63 0.54 -6.67 -2.34
C ILE A 63 1.83 -7.02 -3.07
N PHE A 64 2.88 -6.28 -2.79
CA PHE A 64 4.26 -6.63 -3.10
C PHE A 64 5.04 -6.85 -1.81
N TYR A 65 6.00 -7.77 -1.84
CA TYR A 65 6.86 -8.07 -0.70
C TYR A 65 8.28 -7.57 -0.95
N GLY A 66 8.88 -6.91 0.04
CA GLY A 66 10.30 -6.56 0.04
C GLY A 66 11.05 -7.18 1.21
N SER A 67 12.37 -7.29 1.07
CA SER A 67 13.30 -7.82 2.07
C SER A 67 13.60 -6.81 3.17
N ASP A 68 13.77 -7.22 4.43
CA ASP A 68 14.27 -6.32 5.47
C ASP A 68 15.80 -6.17 5.45
N ASP A 69 16.48 -6.90 4.56
CA ASP A 69 17.92 -6.80 4.34
C ASP A 69 18.25 -5.59 3.48
N LYS A 70 19.07 -4.67 4.01
CA LYS A 70 19.45 -3.40 3.37
C LYS A 70 20.30 -3.59 2.11
N ASP A 71 21.00 -4.71 2.02
CA ASP A 71 21.87 -5.02 0.90
C ASP A 71 21.13 -5.82 -0.19
N ALA A 72 19.85 -6.16 0.02
CA ALA A 72 19.04 -6.86 -0.97
C ALA A 72 18.51 -5.91 -2.06
N ASP A 73 18.45 -6.40 -3.29
CA ASP A 73 17.91 -5.66 -4.46
C ASP A 73 16.44 -5.22 -4.26
N ASP A 74 15.69 -5.92 -3.40
CA ASP A 74 14.28 -5.67 -3.09
C ASP A 74 14.08 -5.13 -1.66
N TYR A 75 15.05 -4.38 -1.13
CA TYR A 75 14.98 -3.83 0.23
C TYR A 75 13.70 -3.02 0.48
N TYR A 76 12.94 -3.46 1.47
CA TYR A 76 11.77 -2.82 2.03
C TYR A 76 12.21 -1.69 2.97
N ILE A 77 12.02 -0.46 2.50
CA ILE A 77 12.27 0.73 3.30
C ILE A 77 11.13 0.87 4.33
N LYS A 78 11.51 0.99 5.60
CA LYS A 78 10.60 1.15 6.73
C LYS A 78 10.55 2.60 7.22
#